data_AF-A0A6A5GG00-F1
#
_entry.id   AF-A0A6A5GG00-F1
#
_cell.length_a   1.000
_cell.length_b   1.000
_cell.length_c   1.000
_cell.angle_alpha   90.00
_cell.angle_beta   90.00
_cell.angle_gamma   90.00
#
_symmetry.space_group_name_H-M   'P 1'
#
loop_
_entity.id
_entity.type
_entity.pdbx_description
1 polymer ?
#
loop_
_entity_poly.entity_id
_entity_poly.type
_entity_poly.pdbx_seq_one_letter_code
_entity_poly.pdbx_strand_id
1 'polypeptide(L)'
;MLKTLAVLVVLLSSVTCFFLSEKDICEAEKARWNQCFEGFINKTTELNEAAKEILESSSTVAPSHYENHKKHFKSLVQCVGDIHCKGMRKLIKFEWDTFDFYMEMDDGTAEQCVKEADQTLPLHSCIHPKDYKFPTGNDFNKKVLSCTEEVLENTECSAEDKKNVMRGALAVKDMYDIFSFHLKSEDLVNEFDLNFDRTKYL
;
A
#
# COMPACT_ATOMS: atom_id res chain seq x y z
N MET A 1 -30.32 22.88 38.20
CA MET A 1 -30.27 23.18 36.74
C MET A 1 -28.99 22.71 36.06
N LEU A 2 -27.81 22.75 36.68
CA LEU A 2 -26.58 22.21 36.06
C LEU A 2 -26.59 20.68 35.85
N LYS A 3 -27.14 19.92 36.82
CA LYS A 3 -27.16 18.44 36.75
C LYS A 3 -28.04 17.89 35.63
N THR A 4 -29.13 18.60 35.29
CA THR A 4 -30.02 18.24 34.18
C THR A 4 -29.40 18.54 32.81
N LEU A 5 -28.58 19.59 32.71
CA LEU A 5 -27.85 19.90 31.47
C LEU A 5 -26.75 18.87 31.17
N ALA A 6 -26.03 18.39 32.18
CA ALA A 6 -25.00 17.36 32.01
C ALA A 6 -25.60 16.04 31.50
N VAL A 7 -26.78 15.65 32.01
CA VAL A 7 -27.50 14.45 31.54
C VAL A 7 -28.01 14.64 30.11
N LEU A 8 -28.49 15.83 29.74
CA LEU A 8 -28.90 16.15 28.38
C LEU A 8 -27.73 16.14 27.39
N VAL A 9 -26.55 16.61 27.79
CA VAL A 9 -25.34 16.58 26.94
C VAL A 9 -24.83 15.16 26.75
N VAL A 10 -24.85 14.32 27.79
CA VAL A 10 -24.48 12.90 27.69
C VAL A 10 -25.50 12.11 26.86
N LEU A 11 -26.80 12.45 26.97
CA LEU A 11 -27.84 11.87 26.13
C LEU A 11 -27.71 12.33 24.68
N LEU A 12 -27.48 13.62 24.42
CA LEU A 12 -27.28 14.16 23.07
C LEU A 12 -26.02 13.60 22.41
N SER A 13 -24.92 13.44 23.16
CA SER A 13 -23.69 12.81 22.64
C SER A 13 -23.89 11.31 22.38
N SER A 14 -24.70 10.63 23.20
CA SER A 14 -25.06 9.23 22.96
C SER A 14 -26.02 9.04 21.77
N VAL A 15 -26.89 10.03 21.49
CA VAL A 15 -27.82 9.99 20.34
C VAL A 15 -27.09 10.30 19.02
N THR A 16 -26.04 11.13 19.03
CA THR A 16 -25.19 11.32 17.84
C THR A 16 -24.25 10.16 17.56
N CYS A 17 -23.98 9.29 18.55
CA CYS A 17 -23.22 8.05 18.36
C CYS A 17 -24.05 6.88 17.82
N PHE A 18 -25.37 7.03 17.71
CA PHE A 18 -26.27 5.99 17.23
C PHE A 18 -26.83 6.37 15.84
N PHE A 19 -26.64 5.47 14.87
CA PHE A 19 -27.26 5.42 13.54
C PHE A 19 -26.58 6.17 12.38
N LEU A 20 -25.26 6.11 12.22
CA LEU A 20 -24.78 5.91 10.84
C LEU A 20 -25.05 4.45 10.52
N SER A 21 -25.94 4.20 9.56
CA SER A 21 -26.11 2.84 9.05
C SER A 21 -24.82 2.38 8.39
N GLU A 22 -24.61 1.07 8.29
CA GLU A 22 -23.48 0.50 7.52
C GLU A 22 -23.40 1.12 6.11
N LYS A 23 -24.56 1.35 5.49
CA LYS A 23 -24.67 2.04 4.22
C LYS A 23 -24.13 3.47 4.24
N ASP A 24 -24.42 4.24 5.28
CA ASP A 24 -23.94 5.63 5.40
C ASP A 24 -22.42 5.66 5.59
N ILE A 25 -21.87 4.71 6.33
CA ILE A 25 -20.42 4.51 6.47
C ILE A 25 -19.80 4.21 5.10
N CYS A 26 -20.37 3.26 4.35
CA CYS A 26 -19.82 2.87 3.05
C CYS A 26 -19.89 3.98 2.00
N GLU A 27 -20.94 4.80 1.98
CA GLU A 27 -21.01 5.94 1.07
C GLU A 27 -20.02 7.05 1.44
N ALA A 28 -19.81 7.31 2.74
CA ALA A 28 -18.80 8.26 3.19
C ALA A 28 -17.37 7.79 2.84
N GLU A 29 -17.07 6.50 3.05
CA GLU A 29 -15.79 5.91 2.65
C GLU A 29 -15.57 5.96 1.15
N LYS A 30 -16.60 5.68 0.35
CA LYS A 30 -16.56 5.79 -1.11
C LYS A 30 -16.31 7.23 -1.58
N ALA A 31 -16.95 8.22 -0.96
CA ALA A 31 -16.71 9.62 -1.28
C ALA A 31 -15.27 10.03 -0.96
N ARG A 32 -14.76 9.66 0.22
CA ARG A 32 -13.37 9.89 0.63
C ARG A 32 -12.39 9.21 -0.33
N TRP A 33 -12.63 7.95 -0.69
CA TRP A 33 -11.83 7.19 -1.65
C TRP A 33 -11.68 7.95 -2.96
N ASN A 34 -12.79 8.37 -3.56
CA ASN A 34 -12.79 9.07 -4.85
C ASN A 34 -12.00 10.39 -4.75
N GLN A 35 -12.25 11.19 -3.71
CA GLN A 35 -11.56 12.46 -3.49
C GLN A 35 -10.04 12.28 -3.36
N CYS A 36 -9.60 11.29 -2.58
CA CYS A 36 -8.18 11.01 -2.39
C CYS A 36 -7.53 10.51 -3.68
N PHE A 37 -8.21 9.63 -4.42
CA PHE A 37 -7.69 9.04 -5.65
C PHE A 37 -7.58 10.07 -6.78
N GLU A 38 -8.59 10.93 -6.97
CA GLU A 38 -8.53 12.06 -7.90
C GLU A 38 -7.37 13.00 -7.56
N GLY A 39 -7.20 13.32 -6.27
CA GLY A 39 -6.07 14.13 -5.80
C GLY A 39 -4.70 13.49 -6.10
N PHE A 40 -4.59 12.16 -6.02
CA PHE A 40 -3.36 11.43 -6.37
C PHE A 40 -3.06 11.47 -7.86
N ILE A 41 -4.07 11.25 -8.72
CA ILE A 41 -3.92 11.32 -10.19
C ILE A 41 -3.43 12.70 -10.60
N ASN A 42 -4.02 13.76 -10.06
CA ASN A 42 -3.63 15.13 -10.39
C ASN A 42 -2.16 15.41 -10.00
N LYS A 43 -1.76 15.07 -8.76
CA LYS A 43 -0.36 15.24 -8.30
C LYS A 43 0.64 14.45 -9.15
N THR A 44 0.30 13.22 -9.52
CA THR A 44 1.15 12.37 -10.36
C THR A 44 1.31 12.95 -11.77
N THR A 45 0.23 13.53 -12.31
CA THR A 45 0.24 14.18 -13.63
C THR A 45 1.11 15.43 -13.62
N GLU A 46 0.92 16.32 -12.64
CA GLU A 46 1.74 17.52 -12.45
C GLU A 46 3.24 17.20 -12.33
N LEU A 47 3.58 16.13 -11.60
CA LEU A 47 4.96 15.66 -11.48
C LEU A 47 5.54 15.13 -12.78
N ASN A 48 4.78 14.35 -13.54
CA ASN A 48 5.24 13.83 -14.81
C ASN A 48 5.46 14.96 -15.83
N GLU A 49 4.63 15.99 -15.80
CA GLU A 49 4.80 17.20 -16.62
C GLU A 49 6.06 17.97 -16.20
N ALA A 50 6.24 18.24 -14.90
CA ALA A 50 7.44 18.91 -14.39
C ALA A 50 8.73 18.11 -14.67
N ALA A 51 8.71 16.78 -14.53
CA ALA A 51 9.84 15.92 -14.83
C ALA A 51 10.18 15.94 -16.33
N LYS A 52 9.16 15.97 -17.20
CA LYS A 52 9.35 16.10 -18.64
C LYS A 52 10.02 17.43 -18.99
N GLU A 53 9.57 18.54 -18.41
CA GLU A 53 10.19 19.86 -18.61
C GLU A 53 11.65 19.91 -18.13
N ILE A 54 11.96 19.28 -16.99
CA ILE A 54 13.34 19.19 -16.46
C ILE A 54 14.22 18.30 -17.35
N LEU A 55 13.73 17.14 -17.80
CA LEU A 55 14.46 16.23 -18.69
C LEU A 55 14.69 16.83 -20.08
N GLU A 56 13.74 17.61 -20.59
CA GLU A 56 13.89 18.34 -21.85
C GLU A 56 14.85 19.54 -21.73
N SER A 57 15.10 20.05 -20.52
CA SER A 57 15.96 21.22 -20.26
C SER A 57 17.33 20.92 -19.63
N SER A 58 17.61 19.69 -19.17
CA SER A 58 18.83 19.33 -18.43
C SER A 58 19.44 17.99 -18.89
N SER A 59 20.73 18.01 -19.25
CA SER A 59 21.49 16.81 -19.71
C SER A 59 22.20 16.01 -18.59
N THR A 60 21.86 16.21 -17.31
CA THR A 60 22.50 15.47 -16.20
C THR A 60 21.50 15.15 -15.08
N VAL A 61 21.04 13.88 -15.07
CA VAL A 61 20.39 13.01 -14.05
C VAL A 61 19.68 13.65 -12.83
N ALA A 62 18.48 13.16 -12.49
CA ALA A 62 17.92 13.29 -11.13
C ALA A 62 17.21 12.02 -10.59
N PRO A 63 17.62 11.51 -9.40
CA PRO A 63 16.93 10.48 -8.62
C PRO A 63 15.57 10.90 -8.01
N SER A 64 15.11 12.14 -8.24
CA SER A 64 13.99 12.77 -7.50
C SER A 64 12.61 12.18 -7.79
N HIS A 65 12.44 11.51 -8.93
CA HIS A 65 11.14 11.00 -9.35
C HIS A 65 10.63 9.90 -8.41
N TYR A 66 11.50 8.94 -8.03
CA TYR A 66 11.14 7.81 -7.16
C TYR A 66 10.75 8.23 -5.74
N GLU A 67 11.53 9.13 -5.11
CA GLU A 67 11.19 9.66 -3.78
C GLU A 67 9.85 10.39 -3.75
N ASN A 68 9.53 11.11 -4.83
CA ASN A 68 8.25 11.81 -4.94
C ASN A 68 7.09 10.82 -5.08
N HIS A 69 7.24 9.74 -5.87
CA HIS A 69 6.23 8.68 -5.94
C HIS A 69 5.95 8.03 -4.59
N LYS A 70 7.01 7.67 -3.83
CA LYS A 70 6.88 7.11 -2.47
C LYS A 70 6.10 8.05 -1.55
N LYS A 71 6.39 9.35 -1.56
CA LYS A 71 5.68 10.37 -0.75
C LYS A 71 4.21 10.53 -1.17
N HIS A 72 3.92 10.57 -2.46
CA HIS A 72 2.54 10.71 -2.95
C HIS A 72 1.70 9.47 -2.67
N PHE A 73 2.28 8.29 -2.82
CA PHE A 73 1.62 7.05 -2.45
C PHE A 73 1.30 7.02 -0.94
N LYS A 74 2.29 7.32 -0.07
CA LYS A 74 2.04 7.44 1.38
C LYS A 74 0.93 8.44 1.70
N SER A 75 0.92 9.59 1.03
CA SER A 75 -0.14 10.60 1.18
C SER A 75 -1.52 10.08 0.73
N LEU A 76 -1.59 9.27 -0.33
CA LEU A 76 -2.83 8.64 -0.78
C LEU A 76 -3.34 7.64 0.25
N VAL A 77 -2.48 6.72 0.72
CA VAL A 77 -2.85 5.70 1.72
C VAL A 77 -3.36 6.36 3.00
N GLN A 78 -2.69 7.40 3.48
CA GLN A 78 -3.11 8.18 4.64
C GLN A 78 -4.42 8.94 4.43
N CYS A 79 -4.63 9.52 3.25
CA CYS A 79 -5.88 10.22 2.91
C CYS A 79 -7.08 9.26 2.91
N VAL A 80 -6.90 8.09 2.30
CA VAL A 80 -7.94 7.07 2.21
C VAL A 80 -8.27 6.50 3.57
N GLY A 81 -7.28 6.34 4.46
CA GLY A 81 -7.47 5.80 5.81
C GLY A 81 -8.09 4.40 5.81
N ASP A 82 -8.50 3.90 6.97
CA ASP A 82 -9.08 2.56 7.06
C ASP A 82 -10.42 2.45 6.32
N ILE A 83 -10.66 1.28 5.74
CA ILE A 83 -11.90 0.95 5.02
C ILE A 83 -12.62 -0.13 5.80
N HIS A 84 -13.79 0.20 6.33
CA HIS A 84 -14.66 -0.74 6.99
C HIS A 84 -15.36 -1.64 5.97
N CYS A 85 -15.89 -1.06 4.90
CA CYS A 85 -16.80 -1.76 4.00
C CYS A 85 -16.10 -2.79 3.10
N LYS A 86 -16.71 -3.97 2.98
CA LYS A 86 -16.23 -5.06 2.14
C LYS A 86 -16.12 -4.69 0.66
N GLY A 87 -15.39 -5.52 -0.08
CA GLY A 87 -15.38 -5.49 -1.53
C GLY A 87 -14.09 -4.94 -2.13
N MET A 88 -14.18 -4.56 -3.41
CA MET A 88 -13.02 -4.14 -4.22
C MET A 88 -12.17 -3.04 -3.56
N ARG A 89 -12.78 -2.02 -2.95
CA ARG A 89 -12.00 -0.93 -2.31
C ARG A 89 -11.17 -1.44 -1.13
N LYS A 90 -11.74 -2.37 -0.34
CA LYS A 90 -11.03 -2.99 0.78
C LYS A 90 -9.92 -3.91 0.31
N LEU A 91 -10.12 -4.62 -0.79
CA LEU A 91 -9.07 -5.40 -1.46
C LEU A 91 -7.92 -4.51 -1.92
N ILE A 92 -8.21 -3.39 -2.61
CA ILE A 92 -7.19 -2.45 -3.07
C ILE A 92 -6.49 -1.78 -1.87
N LYS A 93 -7.22 -1.44 -0.81
CA LYS A 93 -6.61 -0.89 0.40
C LYS A 93 -5.66 -1.90 1.07
N PHE A 94 -6.05 -3.17 1.13
CA PHE A 94 -5.18 -4.24 1.63
C PHE A 94 -3.89 -4.35 0.80
N GLU A 95 -3.99 -4.25 -0.53
CA GLU A 95 -2.83 -4.20 -1.43
C GLU A 95 -1.93 -3.00 -1.08
N TRP A 96 -2.51 -1.81 -0.97
CA TRP A 96 -1.74 -0.61 -0.69
C TRP A 96 -1.05 -0.62 0.67
N ASP A 97 -1.72 -1.12 1.71
CA ASP A 97 -1.12 -1.26 3.04
C ASP A 97 0.03 -2.27 3.05
N THR A 98 -0.11 -3.35 2.27
CA THR A 98 0.96 -4.33 2.10
C THR A 98 2.17 -3.70 1.42
N PHE A 99 1.97 -2.91 0.36
CA PHE A 99 3.07 -2.23 -0.33
C PHE A 99 3.67 -1.09 0.49
N ASP A 100 2.87 -0.34 1.26
CA ASP A 100 3.40 0.67 2.19
C ASP A 100 4.32 0.03 3.23
N PHE A 101 3.91 -1.10 3.79
CA PHE A 101 4.73 -1.87 4.71
C PHE A 101 5.99 -2.42 4.05
N TYR A 102 5.89 -2.99 2.85
CA TYR A 102 7.05 -3.47 2.10
C TYR A 102 8.07 -2.34 1.88
N MET A 103 7.61 -1.16 1.44
CA MET A 103 8.48 0.01 1.24
C MET A 103 9.08 0.57 2.52
N GLU A 104 8.44 0.36 3.68
CA GLU A 104 9.01 0.70 4.98
C GLU A 104 10.10 -0.28 5.39
N MET A 105 9.90 -1.58 5.14
CA MET A 105 10.90 -2.62 5.43
C MET A 105 12.15 -2.52 4.53
N ASP A 106 11.99 -1.97 3.34
CA ASP A 106 13.08 -1.68 2.40
C ASP A 106 13.68 -0.28 2.62
N ASP A 107 13.14 0.58 3.50
CA ASP A 107 13.60 1.98 3.64
C ASP A 107 14.98 2.11 4.31
N GLY A 108 15.64 3.25 4.09
CA GLY A 108 16.88 3.61 4.79
C GLY A 108 18.09 2.77 4.36
N THR A 109 18.72 2.06 5.30
CA THR A 109 19.96 1.31 5.06
C THR A 109 19.78 0.14 4.11
N ALA A 110 18.61 -0.50 4.12
CA ALA A 110 18.24 -1.56 3.19
C ALA A 110 18.17 -1.04 1.74
N GLU A 111 17.41 0.03 1.50
CA GLU A 111 17.29 0.66 0.17
C GLU A 111 18.68 1.05 -0.37
N GLN A 112 19.50 1.64 0.49
CA GLN A 112 20.83 2.10 0.10
C GLN A 112 21.75 0.93 -0.29
N CYS A 113 21.82 -0.14 0.50
CA CYS A 113 22.70 -1.27 0.20
C CYS A 113 22.25 -2.05 -1.05
N VAL A 114 20.93 -2.18 -1.27
CA VAL A 114 20.38 -2.76 -2.51
C VAL A 114 20.73 -1.90 -3.73
N LYS A 115 20.63 -0.58 -3.59
CA LYS A 115 20.96 0.38 -4.66
C LYS A 115 22.46 0.38 -4.99
N GLU A 116 23.32 0.32 -3.99
CA GLU A 116 24.78 0.26 -4.18
C GLU A 116 25.23 -1.02 -4.90
N ALA A 117 24.47 -2.11 -4.75
CA ALA A 117 24.69 -3.38 -5.44
C ALA A 117 24.00 -3.48 -6.83
N ASP A 118 23.40 -2.39 -7.32
CA ASP A 118 22.59 -2.36 -8.56
C ASP A 118 21.45 -3.40 -8.58
N GLN A 119 20.90 -3.71 -7.40
CA GLN A 119 19.87 -4.73 -7.21
C GLN A 119 18.45 -4.15 -7.09
N THR A 120 18.25 -2.84 -7.19
CA THR A 120 16.93 -2.20 -7.04
C THR A 120 15.89 -2.73 -8.04
N LEU A 121 16.25 -2.83 -9.32
CA LEU A 121 15.35 -3.34 -10.36
C LEU A 121 15.07 -4.85 -10.23
N PRO A 122 16.07 -5.72 -9.98
CA PRO A 122 15.85 -7.10 -9.62
C PRO A 122 14.90 -7.28 -8.43
N LEU A 123 15.15 -6.58 -7.32
CA LEU A 123 14.30 -6.65 -6.12
C LEU A 123 12.87 -6.24 -6.43
N HIS A 124 12.68 -5.10 -7.11
CA HIS A 124 11.35 -4.66 -7.53
C HIS A 124 10.66 -5.70 -8.43
N SER A 125 11.40 -6.43 -9.27
CA SER A 125 10.83 -7.45 -10.16
C SER A 125 10.38 -8.71 -9.42
N CYS A 126 10.94 -9.00 -8.24
CA CYS A 126 10.47 -10.07 -7.35
C CYS A 126 9.10 -9.76 -6.72
N ILE A 127 8.81 -8.47 -6.51
CA ILE A 127 7.58 -7.98 -5.88
C ILE A 127 6.52 -7.63 -6.93
N HIS A 128 6.93 -6.95 -8.01
CA HIS A 128 6.12 -6.46 -9.11
C HIS A 128 6.71 -6.90 -10.45
N PRO A 129 6.45 -8.14 -10.90
CA PRO A 129 6.93 -8.59 -12.20
C PRO A 129 6.33 -7.74 -13.32
N LYS A 130 7.15 -7.37 -14.31
CA LYS A 130 6.73 -6.54 -15.46
C LYS A 130 5.57 -7.14 -16.26
N ASP A 131 5.39 -8.44 -16.20
CA ASP A 131 4.29 -9.15 -16.85
C ASP A 131 3.04 -9.12 -15.97
N TYR A 132 2.30 -8.00 -16.04
CA TYR A 132 1.03 -7.70 -15.36
C TYR A 132 -0.11 -8.72 -15.56
N LYS A 133 0.15 -9.87 -16.22
CA LYS A 133 -0.87 -10.85 -16.62
C LYS A 133 -1.22 -11.89 -15.55
N PHE A 134 -0.61 -11.90 -14.38
CA PHE A 134 -0.91 -12.92 -13.37
C PHE A 134 -0.83 -12.43 -11.93
N PRO A 135 -1.93 -11.90 -11.35
CA PRO A 135 -2.10 -11.85 -9.91
C PRO A 135 -2.74 -13.14 -9.33
N THR A 136 -2.78 -14.25 -10.10
CA THR A 136 -3.59 -15.45 -9.74
C THR A 136 -2.86 -16.79 -9.82
N GLY A 137 -1.58 -16.81 -10.20
CA GLY A 137 -0.81 -18.06 -10.31
C GLY A 137 -0.09 -18.40 -9.02
N ASN A 138 -0.44 -19.50 -8.35
CA ASN A 138 0.25 -20.04 -7.17
C ASN A 138 1.78 -20.16 -7.35
N ASP A 139 2.26 -20.26 -8.59
CA ASP A 139 3.68 -20.41 -8.91
C ASP A 139 4.47 -19.11 -8.76
N PHE A 140 3.85 -17.94 -8.87
CA PHE A 140 4.52 -16.67 -8.60
C PHE A 140 4.67 -16.43 -7.09
N ASN A 141 3.62 -16.71 -6.32
CA ASN A 141 3.63 -16.53 -4.86
C ASN A 141 4.76 -17.35 -4.23
N LYS A 142 4.98 -18.58 -4.72
CA LYS A 142 6.09 -19.43 -4.28
C LYS A 142 7.48 -18.87 -4.59
N LYS A 143 7.60 -17.93 -5.54
CA LYS A 143 8.86 -17.36 -6.01
C LYS A 143 9.21 -16.02 -5.38
N VAL A 144 8.26 -15.29 -4.81
CA VAL A 144 8.51 -13.97 -4.20
C VAL A 144 9.67 -14.05 -3.20
N LEU A 145 9.62 -15.01 -2.28
CA LEU A 145 10.65 -15.16 -1.25
C LEU A 145 11.99 -15.62 -1.82
N SER A 146 12.01 -16.66 -2.66
CA SER A 146 13.27 -17.18 -3.21
C SER A 146 13.96 -16.18 -4.15
N CYS A 147 13.18 -15.42 -4.92
CA CYS A 147 13.70 -14.34 -5.77
C CYS A 147 14.31 -13.22 -4.92
N THR A 148 13.60 -12.82 -3.85
CA THR A 148 14.10 -11.79 -2.93
C THR A 148 15.38 -12.24 -2.24
N GLU A 149 15.43 -13.49 -1.77
CA GLU A 149 16.61 -14.09 -1.14
C GLU A 149 17.81 -14.09 -2.10
N GLU A 150 17.64 -14.57 -3.34
CA GLU A 150 18.69 -14.57 -4.37
C GLU A 150 19.21 -13.15 -4.67
N VAL A 151 18.31 -12.16 -4.75
CA VAL A 151 18.71 -10.76 -4.94
C VAL A 151 19.53 -10.27 -3.75
N LEU A 152 19.11 -10.57 -2.52
CA LEU A 152 19.81 -10.16 -1.30
C LEU A 152 21.13 -10.92 -1.07
N GLU A 153 21.31 -12.12 -1.61
CA GLU A 153 22.61 -12.82 -1.62
C GLU A 153 23.66 -12.05 -2.43
N ASN A 154 23.22 -11.30 -3.45
CA ASN A 154 24.08 -10.45 -4.28
C ASN A 154 24.29 -9.04 -3.70
N THR A 155 23.96 -8.81 -2.43
CA THR A 155 24.19 -7.53 -1.74
C THR A 155 25.05 -7.69 -0.49
N GLU A 156 25.74 -6.61 -0.13
CA GLU A 156 26.49 -6.46 1.13
C GLU A 156 25.61 -5.89 2.27
N CYS A 157 24.28 -5.99 2.13
CA CYS A 157 23.35 -5.54 3.17
C CYS A 157 23.61 -6.27 4.50
N SER A 158 23.34 -5.59 5.63
CA SER A 158 23.48 -6.25 6.93
C SER A 158 22.46 -7.39 7.09
N ALA A 159 22.72 -8.32 8.00
CA ALA A 159 21.77 -9.40 8.28
C ALA A 159 20.39 -8.88 8.71
N GLU A 160 20.33 -7.75 9.42
CA GLU A 160 19.05 -7.15 9.83
C GLU A 160 18.34 -6.47 8.64
N ASP A 161 19.08 -5.78 7.76
CA ASP A 161 18.49 -5.19 6.54
C ASP A 161 17.91 -6.29 5.64
N LYS A 162 18.67 -7.37 5.38
CA LYS A 162 18.19 -8.52 4.60
C LYS A 162 16.94 -9.12 5.24
N LYS A 163 16.91 -9.25 6.57
CA LYS A 163 15.76 -9.75 7.31
C LYS A 163 14.54 -8.83 7.16
N ASN A 164 14.72 -7.52 7.21
CA ASN A 164 13.63 -6.56 7.02
C ASN A 164 13.04 -6.68 5.61
N VAL A 165 13.86 -6.65 4.56
CA VAL A 165 13.39 -6.84 3.18
C VAL A 165 12.62 -8.16 3.04
N MET A 166 13.12 -9.25 3.64
CA MET A 166 12.42 -10.54 3.65
C MET A 166 11.07 -10.51 4.40
N ARG A 167 10.92 -9.73 5.48
CA ARG A 167 9.62 -9.52 6.15
C ARG A 167 8.63 -8.82 5.22
N GLY A 168 9.09 -7.80 4.49
CA GLY A 168 8.28 -7.13 3.47
C GLY A 168 7.86 -8.09 2.35
N ALA A 169 8.81 -8.87 1.81
CA ALA A 169 8.52 -9.86 0.77
C ALA A 169 7.54 -10.94 1.23
N LEU A 170 7.61 -11.36 2.50
CA LEU A 170 6.65 -12.31 3.09
C LEU A 170 5.22 -11.72 3.10
N ALA A 171 5.07 -10.45 3.46
CA ALA A 171 3.78 -9.77 3.42
C ALA A 171 3.19 -9.72 2.01
N VAL A 172 4.02 -9.41 1.00
CA VAL A 172 3.63 -9.40 -0.41
C VAL A 172 3.23 -10.80 -0.89
N LYS A 173 4.01 -11.83 -0.56
CA LYS A 173 3.71 -13.22 -0.88
C LYS A 173 2.35 -13.65 -0.32
N ASP A 174 2.07 -13.33 0.95
CA ASP A 174 0.80 -13.65 1.59
C ASP A 174 -0.38 -12.89 0.98
N MET A 175 -0.19 -11.62 0.60
CA MET A 175 -1.17 -10.86 -0.17
C MET A 175 -1.50 -11.55 -1.50
N TYR A 176 -0.50 -12.00 -2.26
CA TYR A 176 -0.76 -12.72 -3.50
C TYR A 176 -1.43 -14.08 -3.28
N ASP A 177 -1.16 -14.78 -2.19
CA ASP A 177 -1.90 -16.00 -1.82
C ASP A 177 -3.38 -15.70 -1.56
N ILE A 178 -3.67 -14.62 -0.83
CA ILE A 178 -5.04 -14.16 -0.59
C ILE A 178 -5.71 -13.78 -1.92
N PHE A 179 -5.02 -13.06 -2.80
CA PHE A 179 -5.56 -12.61 -4.09
C PHE A 179 -5.80 -13.76 -5.06
N SER A 180 -4.96 -14.80 -5.03
CA SER A 180 -5.15 -16.02 -5.83
C SER A 180 -6.50 -16.70 -5.59
N PHE A 181 -7.10 -16.48 -4.40
CA PHE A 181 -8.45 -16.92 -4.09
C PHE A 181 -9.50 -15.88 -4.49
N HIS A 182 -9.39 -14.65 -4.01
CA HIS A 182 -10.46 -13.66 -4.12
C HIS A 182 -10.65 -13.13 -5.54
N LEU A 183 -9.60 -13.05 -6.36
CA LEU A 183 -9.69 -12.57 -7.74
C LEU A 183 -10.24 -13.61 -8.73
N LYS A 184 -10.69 -14.78 -8.26
CA LYS A 184 -11.29 -15.82 -9.12
C LYS A 184 -12.69 -15.47 -9.63
N SER A 185 -13.44 -14.63 -8.91
CA SER A 185 -14.76 -14.15 -9.32
C SER A 185 -15.11 -12.82 -8.68
N GLU A 186 -16.04 -12.10 -9.28
CA GLU A 186 -16.54 -10.83 -8.74
C GLU A 186 -17.23 -11.00 -7.37
N ASP A 187 -17.97 -12.10 -7.17
CA ASP A 187 -18.61 -12.42 -5.89
C ASP A 187 -17.58 -12.56 -4.75
N LEU A 188 -16.45 -13.23 -5.01
CA LEU A 188 -15.41 -13.39 -4.01
C LEU A 188 -14.70 -12.07 -3.71
N VAL A 189 -14.50 -11.22 -4.72
CA VAL A 189 -14.00 -9.85 -4.50
C VAL A 189 -14.97 -9.04 -3.65
N ASN A 190 -16.27 -9.11 -3.93
CA ASN A 190 -17.30 -8.37 -3.20
C ASN A 190 -17.42 -8.78 -1.73
N GLU A 191 -17.07 -10.02 -1.40
CA GLU A 191 -17.03 -10.53 -0.02
C GLU A 191 -15.69 -10.29 0.71
N PHE A 192 -14.69 -9.70 0.06
CA PHE A 192 -13.39 -9.44 0.68
C PHE A 192 -13.51 -8.49 1.88
N ASP A 193 -13.04 -8.93 3.06
CA ASP A 193 -13.18 -8.20 4.33
C ASP A 193 -11.92 -8.21 5.21
N LEU A 194 -10.76 -8.52 4.64
CA LEU A 194 -9.51 -8.59 5.40
C LEU A 194 -8.89 -7.21 5.59
N ASN A 195 -8.28 -7.00 6.76
CA ASN A 195 -7.40 -5.87 7.02
C ASN A 195 -5.95 -6.36 7.03
N PHE A 196 -5.03 -5.52 6.56
CA PHE A 196 -3.62 -5.81 6.64
C PHE A 196 -3.14 -5.74 8.10
N ASP A 197 -2.55 -6.83 8.60
CA ASP A 197 -1.99 -6.90 9.95
C ASP A 197 -0.47 -6.89 9.91
N ARG A 198 0.09 -5.73 10.22
CA ARG A 198 1.54 -5.50 10.29
C ARG A 198 2.23 -6.38 11.33
N THR A 199 1.56 -6.70 12.43
CA THR A 199 2.18 -7.41 13.56
C THR A 199 2.54 -8.86 13.25
N LYS A 200 1.94 -9.42 12.19
CA LYS A 200 2.27 -10.74 11.67
C LYS A 200 3.71 -10.85 11.14
N TYR A 201 4.34 -9.74 10.78
CA TYR A 201 5.62 -9.73 10.07
C TYR A 201 6.78 -9.10 10.87
N LEU A 202 6.51 -8.56 12.06
CA LEU A 202 7.51 -7.93 12.93
C LEU A 202 8.12 -8.96 13.90
#